data_AF-A0A8T2AB39-F1
#
_entry.id   AF-A0A8T2AB39-F1
#
_cell.length_a   1.000
_cell.length_b   1.000
_cell.length_c   1.000
_cell.angle_alpha   90.00
_cell.angle_beta   90.00
_cell.angle_gamma   90.00
#
_symmetry.space_group_name_H-M   'P 1'
#
loop_
_entity.id
_entity.type
_entity.pdbx_description
1 polymer ?
#
loop_
_entity_poly.entity_id
_entity_poly.type
_entity_poly.pdbx_seq_one_letter_code
_entity_poly.pdbx_strand_id
1 'polypeptide(L)'
;MLLEPSPSSHSKEVFDSILTGRSYENAMLYHVEPPVSQAITPVTYMWRPSQIPKRRDEEKGGDGIGTDRPVSDRDYVDFRKLWVWIHASSFTEGYAILKVACQKQMNETGVSVDCLSLEGQLAKLEIFGPKASHLLQKTLHPATSSSEDPSIFKKCSMEKAEVKNVADPYKEENVSSGAILALFVIDPRLILNSPRDDSTLSFETTKTEPTESLKTTTNTEAETFPEVFNCLWDANSELNPPEEENMLCWEKHQSRMDSFCLDDPAADVPKVSSRLRSSRSCPLLLLKHKKLGNAPTGWSLILPLSWIKVFWNAFVSKGAHAIGQREKRWVSCDDGLPFFPSDFPDCKAYSSFTLSEAADLEEKAQRRPPAIRPFRIPIPPPWNSIHVTRSIGESSNQKLTSNGTNGVEISSSGGNLFDGIVARTSDSLTSFLQTFTSDNLLLFPHNTSKPNLMKTLEEDDKKVRAQIHQSSKKLCLVRVLLHAFKEGSFEEGAVVCAPTLADISLLKSSCGEGEEGRVTMPQSSVSSYFQEQPSGSWELNVSEDTLTEQSHRWPIGFVTTGFVRGSKKPAAEAFCDAVLLGRLRDEQWRDKDVKRRKKQIYVLVRNLRSCAFRLALATIVLELQESCDVHCF
;
A
#
# COMPACT_ATOMS: atom_id res chain seq x y z
N MET A 1 18.38 0.26 -8.92
CA MET A 1 18.17 -0.41 -7.62
C MET A 1 17.00 -1.37 -7.78
N LEU A 2 17.06 -2.60 -7.26
CA LEU A 2 16.01 -3.62 -7.48
C LEU A 2 14.79 -3.40 -6.57
N LEU A 3 15.02 -3.19 -5.27
CA LEU A 3 14.00 -2.90 -4.27
C LEU A 3 14.28 -1.54 -3.65
N GLU A 4 13.32 -0.62 -3.73
CA GLU A 4 13.36 0.68 -3.05
C GLU A 4 12.47 0.65 -1.80
N PRO A 5 13.04 0.62 -0.58
CA PRO A 5 12.23 0.57 0.64
C PRO A 5 11.56 1.92 0.92
N SER A 6 10.47 1.90 1.69
CA SER A 6 9.78 3.12 2.12
C SER A 6 10.74 4.04 2.90
N PRO A 7 10.67 5.38 2.76
CA PRO A 7 11.51 6.34 3.47
C PRO A 7 11.45 6.21 5.00
N SER A 8 10.36 5.68 5.55
CA SER A 8 10.22 5.36 6.98
C SER A 8 11.27 4.38 7.50
N SER A 9 11.95 3.65 6.62
CA SER A 9 12.98 2.66 6.95
C SER A 9 14.39 3.25 7.18
N HIS A 10 14.58 4.56 7.02
CA HIS A 10 15.90 5.19 7.14
C HIS A 10 16.37 5.43 8.58
N SER A 11 15.49 5.28 9.58
CA SER A 11 15.95 5.31 10.98
C SER A 11 16.66 4.00 11.31
N LYS A 12 17.80 4.10 12.01
CA LYS A 12 18.63 2.94 12.35
C LYS A 12 17.85 1.89 13.16
N GLU A 13 17.00 2.35 14.09
CA GLU A 13 16.16 1.48 14.92
C GLU A 13 15.13 0.69 14.12
N VAL A 14 14.46 1.33 13.15
CA VAL A 14 13.49 0.65 12.28
C VAL A 14 14.21 -0.34 11.37
N PHE A 15 15.35 0.04 10.80
CA PHE A 15 16.16 -0.84 9.98
C PHE A 15 16.67 -2.08 10.73
N ASP A 16 17.19 -1.89 11.95
CA ASP A 16 17.64 -2.99 12.81
C ASP A 16 16.47 -3.91 13.21
N SER A 17 15.28 -3.35 13.47
CA SER A 17 14.04 -4.11 13.72
C SER A 17 13.62 -4.97 12.52
N ILE A 18 13.72 -4.42 11.30
CA ILE A 18 13.41 -5.13 10.05
C ILE A 18 14.43 -6.26 9.83
N LEU A 19 15.73 -5.99 10.00
CA LEU A 19 16.78 -6.97 9.79
C LEU A 19 16.74 -8.13 10.81
N THR A 20 16.31 -7.85 12.04
CA THR A 20 16.11 -8.87 13.07
C THR A 20 14.81 -9.65 12.92
N GLY A 21 13.96 -9.28 11.95
CA GLY A 21 12.67 -9.95 11.70
C GLY A 21 11.56 -9.60 12.68
N ARG A 22 11.73 -8.52 13.47
CA ARG A 22 10.71 -8.03 14.42
C ARG A 22 9.63 -7.19 13.74
N SER A 23 9.96 -6.56 12.62
CA SER A 23 9.03 -5.78 11.80
C SER A 23 9.09 -6.16 10.33
N TYR A 24 8.00 -5.89 9.62
CA TYR A 24 7.96 -5.95 8.15
C TYR A 24 7.98 -4.54 7.57
N GLU A 25 8.29 -4.45 6.28
CA GLU A 25 8.37 -3.18 5.57
C GLU A 25 7.82 -3.30 4.15
N ASN A 26 7.44 -2.16 3.56
CA ASN A 26 7.05 -2.09 2.16
C ASN A 26 8.19 -1.52 1.31
N ALA A 27 8.32 -2.02 0.10
CA ALA A 27 9.26 -1.55 -0.91
C ALA A 27 8.60 -1.53 -2.29
N MET A 28 9.15 -0.75 -3.21
CA MET A 28 8.81 -0.85 -4.63
C MET A 28 9.83 -1.71 -5.35
N LEU A 29 9.35 -2.68 -6.12
CA LEU A 29 10.17 -3.52 -6.98
C LEU A 29 10.31 -2.87 -8.36
N TYR A 30 11.53 -2.88 -8.90
CA TYR A 30 11.88 -2.27 -10.18
C TYR A 30 12.58 -3.25 -11.13
N HIS A 31 12.53 -2.93 -12.41
CA HIS A 31 13.42 -3.53 -13.42
C HIS A 31 14.88 -3.11 -13.20
N VAL A 32 15.79 -4.06 -13.41
CA VAL A 32 17.24 -3.88 -13.24
C VAL A 32 17.90 -3.32 -14.51
N GLU A 33 17.17 -3.26 -15.62
CA GLU A 33 17.71 -2.87 -16.93
C GLU A 33 17.78 -1.34 -17.12
N PRO A 34 18.89 -0.79 -17.65
CA PRO A 34 19.02 0.63 -18.01
C PRO A 34 18.18 0.99 -19.25
N PRO A 35 17.80 2.27 -19.47
CA PRO A 35 18.35 3.49 -18.86
C PRO A 35 17.52 4.10 -17.71
N VAL A 36 16.31 3.62 -17.45
CA VAL A 36 15.48 4.04 -16.30
C VAL A 36 14.84 2.80 -15.69
N SER A 37 15.09 2.56 -14.40
CA SER A 37 14.43 1.48 -13.65
C SER A 37 12.92 1.68 -13.68
N GLN A 38 12.23 0.86 -14.48
CA GLN A 38 10.77 0.86 -14.58
C GLN A 38 10.16 0.18 -13.35
N ALA A 39 9.11 0.77 -12.79
CA ALA A 39 8.45 0.25 -11.60
C ALA A 39 7.56 -0.97 -11.95
N ILE A 40 7.59 -1.99 -11.11
CA ILE A 40 6.86 -3.25 -11.34
C ILE A 40 5.64 -3.33 -10.41
N THR A 41 5.87 -3.28 -9.10
CA THR A 41 4.83 -3.51 -8.09
C THR A 41 5.34 -3.16 -6.69
N PRO A 42 4.48 -2.63 -5.80
CA PRO A 42 4.78 -2.55 -4.39
C PRO A 42 4.80 -3.97 -3.79
N VAL A 43 5.74 -4.21 -2.89
CA VAL A 43 5.93 -5.49 -2.21
C VAL A 43 6.02 -5.29 -0.71
N THR A 44 5.48 -6.24 0.04
CA THR A 44 5.73 -6.32 1.48
C THR A 44 6.83 -7.35 1.71
N TYR A 45 7.90 -6.97 2.41
CA TYR A 45 9.00 -7.88 2.71
C TYR A 45 9.25 -7.99 4.21
N MET A 46 9.75 -9.16 4.62
CA MET A 46 10.09 -9.45 6.02
C MET A 46 11.24 -10.46 6.07
N TRP A 47 12.13 -10.30 7.05
CA TRP A 47 13.21 -11.25 7.30
C TRP A 47 12.75 -12.29 8.32
N ARG A 48 13.19 -13.54 8.14
CA ARG A 48 13.06 -14.54 9.20
C ARG A 48 13.92 -14.09 10.39
N PRO A 49 13.38 -14.07 11.62
CA PRO A 49 14.20 -13.80 12.79
C PRO A 49 15.32 -14.83 12.91
N SER A 50 16.57 -14.36 12.91
CA SER A 50 17.71 -15.21 13.20
C SER A 50 17.81 -15.38 14.72
N GLN A 51 17.93 -16.62 15.20
CA GLN A 51 18.49 -16.86 16.53
C GLN A 51 19.96 -16.43 16.45
N ILE A 52 20.26 -15.16 16.74
CA ILE A 52 21.65 -14.74 16.90
C ILE A 52 22.19 -15.63 18.03
N PRO A 53 23.20 -16.49 17.77
CA PRO A 53 23.81 -17.24 18.86
C PRO A 53 24.27 -16.20 19.86
N LYS A 54 23.79 -16.28 21.10
CA LYS A 54 24.31 -15.45 22.19
C LYS A 54 25.83 -15.49 22.04
N ARG A 55 26.46 -14.32 21.84
CA ARG A 55 27.92 -14.24 21.87
C ARG A 55 28.31 -14.98 23.14
N ARG A 56 29.11 -16.04 23.02
CA ARG A 56 29.72 -16.67 24.19
C ARG A 56 30.42 -15.54 24.92
N ASP A 57 29.84 -15.12 26.03
CA ASP A 57 30.53 -14.26 26.97
C ASP A 57 31.87 -14.92 27.27
N GLU A 58 32.91 -14.10 27.32
CA GLU A 58 34.29 -14.51 27.52
C GLU A 58 34.39 -15.45 28.73
N GLU A 59 34.41 -16.76 28.48
CA GLU A 59 34.78 -17.75 29.47
C GLU A 59 36.25 -17.52 29.79
N LYS A 60 36.47 -16.91 30.96
CA LYS A 60 37.73 -16.92 31.68
C LYS A 60 38.34 -18.32 31.61
N GLY A 61 39.60 -18.36 31.19
CA GLY A 61 40.39 -19.58 31.10
C GLY A 61 40.29 -20.44 32.36
N GLY A 62 40.02 -21.72 32.12
CA GLY A 62 40.11 -22.80 33.10
C GLY A 62 40.60 -24.03 32.38
N ASP A 63 41.83 -24.42 32.69
CA ASP A 63 42.55 -25.59 32.22
C ASP A 63 41.80 -26.88 32.61
N GLY A 64 41.66 -27.85 31.70
CA GLY A 64 40.84 -29.03 31.92
C GLY A 64 40.87 -30.06 30.78
N ILE A 65 41.78 -31.02 30.95
CA ILE A 65 42.05 -32.22 30.14
C ILE A 65 40.81 -33.01 29.66
N GLY A 66 40.76 -33.24 28.35
CA GLY A 66 40.42 -34.50 27.66
C GLY A 66 39.13 -35.27 28.01
N THR A 67 38.18 -35.29 27.07
CA THR A 67 37.56 -36.54 26.56
C THR A 67 36.84 -36.26 25.24
N ASP A 68 37.29 -36.92 24.17
CA ASP A 68 36.62 -36.95 22.87
C ASP A 68 35.20 -37.52 23.02
N ARG A 69 34.20 -36.64 22.88
CA ARG A 69 32.86 -37.04 22.42
C ARG A 69 32.75 -36.63 20.96
N PRO A 70 32.24 -37.49 20.06
CA PRO A 70 32.03 -37.10 18.69
C PRO A 70 30.99 -35.98 18.68
N VAL A 71 31.43 -34.77 18.36
CA VAL A 71 30.57 -33.65 18.01
C VAL A 71 29.74 -34.14 16.83
N SER A 72 28.43 -34.31 17.04
CA SER A 72 27.53 -34.69 15.97
C SER A 72 27.57 -33.60 14.90
N ASP A 73 28.13 -33.96 13.76
CA ASP A 73 28.17 -33.22 12.51
C ASP A 73 26.73 -32.92 12.06
N ARG A 74 26.18 -31.81 12.54
CA ARG A 74 25.03 -31.10 11.98
C ARG A 74 25.19 -29.61 12.28
N ASP A 75 26.26 -29.03 11.77
CA ASP A 75 26.31 -27.59 11.52
C ASP A 75 25.32 -27.28 10.38
N TYR A 76 24.02 -27.27 10.69
CA TYR A 76 23.02 -26.65 9.83
C TYR A 76 23.34 -25.15 9.81
N VAL A 77 24.06 -24.71 8.79
CA VAL A 77 24.23 -23.29 8.52
C VAL A 77 22.83 -22.73 8.26
N ASP A 78 22.27 -22.01 9.22
CA ASP A 78 20.94 -21.42 9.10
C ASP A 78 21.01 -20.30 8.06
N PHE A 79 20.58 -20.61 6.83
CA PHE A 79 20.55 -19.62 5.75
C PHE A 79 19.56 -18.52 6.10
N ARG A 80 19.99 -17.27 5.92
CA ARG A 80 19.10 -16.13 6.14
C ARG A 80 17.99 -16.13 5.08
N LYS A 81 16.74 -16.09 5.53
CA LYS A 81 15.56 -16.13 4.65
C LYS A 81 14.83 -14.80 4.61
N LEU A 82 14.35 -14.44 3.42
CA LEU A 82 13.56 -13.24 3.14
C LEU A 82 12.28 -13.68 2.43
N TRP A 83 11.14 -13.19 2.91
CA TRP A 83 9.88 -13.29 2.19
C TRP A 83 9.58 -11.97 1.49
N VAL A 84 9.08 -12.07 0.26
CA VAL A 84 8.61 -10.94 -0.55
C VAL A 84 7.21 -11.27 -1.04
N TRP A 85 6.22 -10.57 -0.53
CA TRP A 85 4.82 -10.69 -0.92
C TRP A 85 4.55 -9.75 -2.10
N ILE A 86 4.17 -10.35 -3.23
CA ILE A 86 3.95 -9.65 -4.50
C ILE A 86 2.47 -9.78 -4.88
N HIS A 87 1.87 -8.71 -5.41
CA HIS A 87 0.49 -8.76 -5.90
C HIS A 87 0.36 -9.70 -7.11
N ALA A 88 -0.72 -10.48 -7.17
CA ALA A 88 -0.92 -11.52 -8.19
C ALA A 88 -0.82 -11.00 -9.64
N SER A 89 -1.33 -9.80 -9.92
CA SER A 89 -1.26 -9.20 -11.27
C SER A 89 0.16 -8.91 -11.75
N SER A 90 1.13 -8.86 -10.84
CA SER A 90 2.55 -8.61 -11.13
C SER A 90 3.45 -9.74 -10.64
N PHE A 91 2.89 -10.86 -10.18
CA PHE A 91 3.68 -11.95 -9.60
C PHE A 91 4.66 -12.53 -10.62
N THR A 92 4.18 -12.86 -11.83
CA THR A 92 5.02 -13.43 -12.89
C THR A 92 6.16 -12.49 -13.29
N GLU A 93 5.88 -11.20 -13.43
CA GLU A 93 6.88 -10.17 -13.77
C GLU A 93 7.88 -9.96 -12.63
N GLY A 94 7.38 -9.78 -11.41
CA GLY A 94 8.19 -9.57 -10.21
C GLY A 94 9.07 -10.77 -9.85
N TYR A 95 8.54 -11.99 -9.96
CA TYR A 95 9.31 -13.21 -9.70
C TYR A 95 10.38 -13.45 -10.77
N ALA A 96 10.08 -13.16 -12.04
CA ALA A 96 11.07 -13.27 -13.12
C ALA A 96 12.25 -12.32 -12.89
N ILE A 97 12.00 -11.05 -12.54
CA ILE A 97 13.09 -10.09 -12.29
C ILE A 97 13.91 -10.45 -11.05
N LEU A 98 13.27 -10.98 -9.99
CA LEU A 98 13.98 -11.45 -8.79
C LEU A 98 14.91 -12.61 -9.14
N LYS A 99 14.46 -13.58 -9.94
CA LYS A 99 15.30 -14.68 -10.42
C LYS A 99 16.50 -14.19 -11.25
N VAL A 100 16.27 -13.26 -12.17
CA VAL A 100 17.35 -12.67 -12.98
C VAL A 100 18.35 -11.95 -12.08
N ALA A 101 17.88 -11.20 -11.09
CA ALA A 101 18.74 -10.52 -10.13
C ALA A 101 19.56 -11.50 -9.28
N CYS A 102 18.96 -12.60 -8.81
CA CYS A 102 19.66 -13.66 -8.08
C CYS A 102 20.77 -14.31 -8.93
N GLN A 103 20.48 -14.61 -10.20
CA GLN A 103 21.48 -15.16 -11.13
C GLN A 103 22.62 -14.17 -11.38
N LYS A 104 22.29 -12.89 -11.56
CA LYS A 104 23.29 -11.83 -11.74
C LYS A 104 24.19 -11.69 -10.52
N GLN A 105 23.61 -11.71 -9.31
CA GLN A 105 24.37 -11.68 -8.05
C GLN A 105 25.33 -12.86 -7.94
N MET A 106 24.89 -14.06 -8.31
CA MET A 106 25.73 -15.26 -8.34
C MET A 106 26.89 -15.12 -9.32
N ASN A 107 26.63 -14.60 -10.52
CA ASN A 107 27.66 -14.40 -11.54
C ASN A 107 28.69 -13.33 -11.13
N GLU A 108 28.27 -12.25 -10.46
CA GLU A 108 29.14 -11.13 -10.09
C GLU A 108 29.93 -11.38 -8.80
N THR A 109 29.31 -12.02 -7.80
CA THR A 109 29.89 -12.16 -6.45
C THR A 109 30.22 -13.60 -6.05
N GLY A 110 29.77 -14.59 -6.82
CA GLY A 110 29.87 -16.01 -6.45
C GLY A 110 28.91 -16.44 -5.34
N VAL A 111 28.09 -15.53 -4.78
CA VAL A 111 27.13 -15.84 -3.72
C VAL A 111 25.85 -16.39 -4.33
N SER A 112 25.50 -17.63 -4.01
CA SER A 112 24.23 -18.24 -4.41
C SER A 112 23.07 -17.68 -3.60
N VAL A 113 22.01 -17.25 -4.28
CA VAL A 113 20.75 -16.81 -3.68
C VAL A 113 19.62 -17.59 -4.31
N ASP A 114 18.96 -18.45 -3.52
CA ASP A 114 17.84 -19.24 -3.99
C ASP A 114 16.54 -18.43 -3.98
N CYS A 115 15.87 -18.37 -5.13
CA CYS A 115 14.58 -17.69 -5.30
C CYS A 115 13.49 -18.72 -5.57
N LEU A 116 12.62 -18.94 -4.57
CA LEU A 116 11.57 -19.96 -4.59
C LEU A 116 10.18 -19.32 -4.55
N SER A 117 9.25 -19.85 -5.35
CA SER A 117 7.84 -19.47 -5.29
C SER A 117 7.11 -20.30 -4.23
N LEU A 118 6.33 -19.61 -3.39
CA LEU A 118 5.42 -20.21 -2.40
C LEU A 118 3.94 -19.99 -2.77
N GLU A 119 3.66 -19.71 -4.05
CA GLU A 119 2.30 -19.51 -4.56
C GLU A 119 1.43 -20.73 -4.23
N GLY A 120 0.24 -20.47 -3.65
CA GLY A 120 -0.71 -21.52 -3.27
C GLY A 120 -0.42 -22.25 -1.96
N GLN A 121 0.64 -21.91 -1.21
CA GLN A 121 0.95 -22.55 0.07
C GLN A 121 0.41 -21.77 1.28
N LEU A 122 0.61 -20.45 1.27
CA LEU A 122 0.22 -19.54 2.34
C LEU A 122 -0.87 -18.60 1.86
N ALA A 123 -1.64 -18.07 2.80
CA ALA A 123 -2.68 -17.10 2.53
C ALA A 123 -2.68 -15.99 3.58
N LYS A 124 -3.17 -14.81 3.15
CA LYS A 124 -3.23 -13.59 3.95
C LYS A 124 -4.69 -13.17 4.16
N LEU A 125 -5.13 -13.08 5.41
CA LEU A 125 -6.40 -12.44 5.78
C LEU A 125 -6.13 -11.05 6.32
N GLU A 126 -6.94 -10.06 5.93
CA GLU A 126 -6.79 -8.67 6.36
C GLU A 126 -8.06 -8.21 7.08
N ILE A 127 -7.88 -7.58 8.23
CA ILE A 127 -8.97 -7.11 9.09
C ILE A 127 -8.77 -5.61 9.29
N PHE A 128 -9.79 -4.84 8.94
CA PHE A 128 -9.77 -3.38 9.00
C PHE A 128 -10.79 -2.86 10.02
N GLY A 129 -10.51 -1.69 10.57
CA GLY A 129 -11.45 -0.93 11.39
C GLY A 129 -11.13 -0.90 12.89
N PRO A 130 -11.78 -0.01 13.65
CA PRO A 130 -11.43 0.31 15.04
C PRO A 130 -11.69 -0.84 16.03
N LYS A 131 -12.47 -1.86 15.64
CA LYS A 131 -12.74 -3.06 16.46
C LYS A 131 -11.91 -4.26 16.03
N ALA A 132 -10.94 -4.10 15.12
CA ALA A 132 -10.13 -5.20 14.61
C ALA A 132 -9.38 -5.91 15.75
N SER A 133 -8.73 -5.16 16.63
CA SER A 133 -7.98 -5.68 17.78
C SER A 133 -8.89 -6.47 18.75
N HIS A 134 -10.10 -5.96 19.04
CA HIS A 134 -11.09 -6.65 19.87
C HIS A 134 -11.60 -7.94 19.21
N LEU A 135 -11.81 -7.92 17.89
CA LEU A 135 -12.21 -9.11 17.14
C LEU A 135 -11.12 -10.20 17.17
N LEU A 136 -9.83 -9.80 17.09
CA LEU A 136 -8.71 -10.72 17.25
C LEU A 136 -8.71 -11.36 18.63
N GLN A 137 -8.88 -10.58 19.70
CA GLN A 137 -8.96 -11.11 21.08
C GLN A 137 -10.07 -12.14 21.25
N LYS A 138 -11.24 -11.87 20.67
CA LYS A 138 -12.39 -12.78 20.72
C LYS A 138 -12.14 -14.07 19.91
N THR A 139 -11.27 -14.03 18.90
CA THR A 139 -11.15 -15.10 17.89
C THR A 139 -9.88 -15.93 18.02
N LEU A 140 -8.75 -15.31 18.38
CA LEU A 140 -7.44 -15.94 18.42
C LEU A 140 -7.03 -16.21 19.87
N HIS A 141 -7.02 -17.49 20.25
CA HIS A 141 -6.46 -17.93 21.54
C HIS A 141 -5.10 -18.61 21.31
N PRO A 142 -4.00 -18.04 21.84
CA PRO A 142 -2.70 -18.68 21.78
C PRO A 142 -2.73 -20.06 22.44
N ALA A 143 -2.10 -21.04 21.83
CA ALA A 143 -1.87 -22.34 22.44
C ALA A 143 -0.78 -22.19 23.51
N THR A 144 -1.13 -22.33 24.79
CA THR A 144 -0.15 -22.28 25.88
C THR A 144 0.71 -23.53 25.86
N SER A 145 2.03 -23.38 25.78
CA SER A 145 2.98 -24.47 26.03
C SER A 145 3.11 -24.73 27.54
N SER A 146 2.06 -25.26 28.18
CA SER A 146 2.25 -25.93 29.46
C SER A 146 2.72 -27.34 29.15
N SER A 147 4.02 -27.56 29.29
CA SER A 147 4.61 -28.89 29.42
C SER A 147 4.07 -29.55 30.69
N GLU A 148 2.87 -30.14 30.66
CA GLU A 148 2.42 -31.29 31.46
C GLU A 148 1.31 -32.01 30.65
N ASP A 149 1.27 -33.34 30.74
CA ASP A 149 0.58 -34.31 29.88
C ASP A 149 -0.83 -33.94 29.31
N PRO A 150 -1.20 -34.42 28.10
CA PRO A 150 -2.52 -34.18 27.48
C PRO A 150 -3.66 -35.01 28.10
N SER A 151 -3.52 -35.42 29.36
CA SER A 151 -4.53 -36.18 30.08
C SER A 151 -4.70 -35.63 31.49
N ILE A 152 -5.55 -34.60 31.65
CA ILE A 152 -6.47 -34.36 32.79
C ILE A 152 -7.30 -33.11 32.41
N PHE A 153 -8.39 -33.31 31.66
CA PHE A 153 -9.59 -32.47 31.83
C PHE A 153 -10.56 -33.28 32.69
N LYS A 154 -10.23 -33.46 33.98
CA LYS A 154 -11.18 -33.95 34.98
C LYS A 154 -11.63 -32.78 35.85
N LYS A 155 -12.92 -32.46 35.70
CA LYS A 155 -13.78 -31.64 36.57
C LYS A 155 -13.37 -30.18 36.76
N CYS A 156 -14.20 -29.28 36.23
CA CYS A 156 -14.39 -27.95 36.78
C CYS A 156 -14.84 -28.06 38.25
N SER A 157 -13.93 -27.80 39.18
CA SER A 157 -14.28 -27.32 40.52
C SER A 157 -14.04 -25.81 40.53
N MET A 158 -15.04 -25.07 41.00
CA MET A 158 -14.97 -23.62 41.21
C MET A 158 -13.96 -23.30 42.32
N GLU A 159 -12.69 -23.18 41.99
CA GLU A 159 -11.73 -22.44 42.80
C GLU A 159 -10.95 -21.49 41.89
N LYS A 160 -10.94 -20.22 42.30
CA LYS A 160 -10.33 -19.11 41.57
C LYS A 160 -8.83 -19.36 41.43
N ALA A 161 -8.41 -19.88 40.27
CA ALA A 161 -7.01 -19.82 39.87
C ALA A 161 -6.65 -18.34 39.71
N GLU A 162 -5.68 -17.87 40.49
CA GLU A 162 -5.09 -16.54 40.35
C GLU A 162 -4.54 -16.39 38.93
N VAL A 163 -5.26 -15.60 38.12
CA VAL A 163 -4.84 -15.22 36.78
C VAL A 163 -3.60 -14.34 36.95
N LYS A 164 -2.40 -14.90 36.70
CA LYS A 164 -1.25 -14.07 36.36
C LYS A 164 -1.69 -13.23 35.16
N ASN A 165 -1.74 -11.91 35.34
CA ASN A 165 -2.05 -10.94 34.27
C ASN A 165 -0.97 -11.03 33.19
N VAL A 166 -1.10 -11.98 32.26
CA VAL A 166 -0.36 -11.96 31.00
C VAL A 166 -0.91 -10.78 30.22
N ALA A 167 -0.05 -9.84 29.85
CA ALA A 167 -0.44 -8.68 29.07
C ALA A 167 -1.13 -9.15 27.78
N ASP A 168 -2.32 -8.62 27.52
CA ASP A 168 -3.07 -8.91 26.30
C ASP A 168 -2.23 -8.54 25.06
N PRO A 169 -1.81 -9.53 24.25
CA PRO A 169 -0.87 -9.32 23.15
C PRO A 169 -1.50 -8.54 22.00
N TYR A 170 -2.82 -8.34 22.02
CA TYR A 170 -3.57 -7.68 20.97
C TYR A 170 -3.93 -6.22 21.33
N LYS A 171 -3.58 -5.74 22.54
CA LYS A 171 -3.77 -4.34 22.91
C LYS A 171 -2.95 -3.43 22.00
N GLU A 172 -3.61 -2.44 21.41
CA GLU A 172 -3.00 -1.54 20.42
C GLU A 172 -1.80 -0.75 20.97
N GLU A 173 -1.79 -0.46 22.27
CA GLU A 173 -0.73 0.28 22.95
C GLU A 173 0.55 -0.55 23.16
N ASN A 174 0.44 -1.88 23.15
CA ASN A 174 1.54 -2.79 23.47
C ASN A 174 2.36 -3.23 22.24
N VAL A 175 1.87 -2.98 21.03
CA VAL A 175 2.46 -3.51 19.78
C VAL A 175 2.87 -2.35 18.88
N SER A 176 4.13 -2.29 18.49
CA SER A 176 4.63 -1.24 17.60
C SER A 176 4.00 -1.35 16.20
N SER A 177 3.87 -0.20 15.53
CA SER A 177 3.47 -0.12 14.11
C SER A 177 4.37 -1.01 13.24
N GLY A 178 3.79 -1.87 12.39
CA GLY A 178 4.57 -2.77 11.53
C GLY A 178 5.20 -3.99 12.23
N ALA A 179 4.86 -4.27 13.49
CA ALA A 179 5.37 -5.44 14.21
C ALA A 179 4.86 -6.77 13.63
N ILE A 180 5.68 -7.81 13.79
CA ILE A 180 5.37 -9.20 13.48
C ILE A 180 5.26 -9.98 14.79
N LEU A 181 4.12 -10.64 15.01
CA LEU A 181 3.90 -11.55 16.13
C LEU A 181 3.70 -12.97 15.58
N ALA A 182 4.49 -13.93 16.07
CA ALA A 182 4.38 -15.33 15.67
C ALA A 182 3.79 -16.15 16.81
N LEU A 183 2.67 -16.81 16.53
CA LEU A 183 1.84 -17.49 17.54
C LEU A 183 1.34 -18.83 16.99
N PHE A 184 1.28 -19.84 17.85
CA PHE A 184 0.38 -20.98 17.61
C PHE A 184 -0.99 -20.61 18.15
N VAL A 185 -2.02 -20.68 17.30
CA VAL A 185 -3.40 -20.35 17.68
C VAL A 185 -4.23 -21.62 17.67
N ILE A 186 -5.00 -21.83 18.73
CA ILE A 186 -5.95 -22.94 18.83
C ILE A 186 -7.00 -22.82 17.72
N ASP A 187 -7.42 -23.94 17.15
CA ASP A 187 -8.51 -23.97 16.17
C ASP A 187 -9.72 -23.19 16.70
N PRO A 188 -10.14 -22.11 16.02
CA PRO A 188 -11.18 -21.24 16.53
C PRO A 188 -12.56 -21.91 16.63
N ARG A 189 -12.77 -23.07 15.99
CA ARG A 189 -13.99 -23.88 16.13
C ARG A 189 -14.10 -24.58 17.48
N LEU A 190 -12.99 -24.71 18.22
CA LEU A 190 -12.95 -25.28 19.57
C LEU A 190 -13.33 -24.26 20.65
N ILE A 191 -13.26 -22.97 20.32
CA ILE A 191 -13.58 -21.88 21.24
C ILE A 191 -15.09 -21.82 21.44
N LEU A 192 -15.55 -22.09 22.67
CA LEU A 192 -16.97 -22.00 23.01
C LEU A 192 -17.38 -20.54 23.11
N ASN A 193 -18.37 -20.13 22.32
CA ASN A 193 -19.01 -18.83 22.50
C ASN A 193 -19.81 -18.86 23.81
N SER A 194 -19.35 -18.15 24.84
CA SER A 194 -20.16 -17.90 26.03
C SER A 194 -21.34 -16.99 25.63
N PRO A 195 -22.60 -17.33 25.95
CA PRO A 195 -23.76 -16.50 25.62
C PRO A 195 -23.82 -15.14 26.34
N ARG A 196 -22.78 -14.74 27.10
CA ARG A 196 -22.80 -13.58 27.99
C ARG A 196 -22.19 -12.30 27.42
N ASP A 197 -21.60 -12.34 26.23
CA ASP A 197 -20.90 -11.17 25.67
C ASP A 197 -21.76 -10.25 24.79
N ASP A 198 -23.07 -10.48 24.73
CA ASP A 198 -24.02 -9.66 23.95
C ASP A 198 -24.68 -8.52 24.77
N SER A 199 -24.21 -8.22 25.98
CA SER A 199 -24.71 -7.05 26.72
C SER A 199 -24.03 -5.76 26.25
N THR A 200 -24.75 -5.02 25.41
CA THR A 200 -24.73 -3.54 25.30
C THR A 200 -24.01 -2.82 26.44
N LEU A 201 -22.85 -2.22 26.12
CA LEU A 201 -22.18 -1.22 26.96
C LEU A 201 -23.02 0.06 26.98
N SER A 202 -23.88 0.20 28.00
CA SER A 202 -24.37 1.50 28.45
C SER A 202 -23.24 2.21 29.19
N PHE A 203 -22.79 3.35 28.63
CA PHE A 203 -21.90 4.27 29.34
C PHE A 203 -22.65 4.89 30.51
N GLU A 204 -22.29 4.53 31.74
CA GLU A 204 -22.49 5.41 32.89
C GLU A 204 -21.15 5.99 33.29
N THR A 205 -21.01 7.29 33.05
CA THR A 205 -19.94 8.15 33.55
C THR A 205 -20.02 8.24 35.07
N THR A 206 -19.05 7.65 35.77
CA THR A 206 -18.67 8.09 37.11
C THR A 206 -17.28 8.71 37.05
N LYS A 207 -17.25 10.02 37.28
CA LYS A 207 -16.04 10.81 37.47
C LYS A 207 -15.32 10.32 38.72
N THR A 208 -14.02 10.06 38.61
CA THR A 208 -13.12 10.12 39.78
C THR A 208 -11.77 10.65 39.32
N GLU A 209 -11.35 11.74 39.95
CA GLU A 209 -10.12 12.49 39.71
C GLU A 209 -8.85 11.69 40.06
N PRO A 210 -7.68 12.09 39.52
CA PRO A 210 -6.45 11.30 39.57
C PRO A 210 -5.63 11.59 40.84
N THR A 211 -4.97 10.58 41.39
CA THR A 211 -3.89 10.80 42.36
C THR A 211 -2.70 9.90 42.06
N GLU A 212 -1.65 10.56 41.58
CA GLU A 212 -0.21 10.34 41.71
C GLU A 212 0.36 8.90 41.75
N SER A 213 1.06 8.60 40.65
CA SER A 213 2.39 7.97 40.56
C SER A 213 2.67 6.67 41.30
N LEU A 214 2.80 5.59 40.52
CA LEU A 214 3.89 4.64 40.72
C LEU A 214 4.45 4.24 39.36
N LYS A 215 5.72 4.57 39.13
CA LYS A 215 6.50 4.13 37.97
C LYS A 215 6.66 2.62 38.06
N THR A 216 5.98 1.88 37.18
CA THR A 216 6.26 0.47 36.95
C THR A 216 6.85 0.33 35.56
N THR A 217 8.16 0.10 35.51
CA THR A 217 8.88 -0.36 34.32
C THR A 217 8.28 -1.68 33.84
N THR A 218 7.59 -1.67 32.70
CA THR A 218 7.13 -2.88 32.01
C THR A 218 7.96 -3.10 30.76
N ASN A 219 9.08 -3.81 30.91
CA ASN A 219 9.67 -4.56 29.80
C ASN A 219 9.15 -5.99 29.92
N THR A 220 7.96 -6.23 29.39
CA THR A 220 7.45 -7.59 29.19
C THR A 220 7.13 -7.71 27.71
N GLU A 221 8.15 -8.07 26.93
CA GLU A 221 8.00 -8.40 25.51
C GLU A 221 7.02 -9.58 25.39
N ALA A 222 6.04 -9.48 24.49
CA ALA A 222 5.13 -10.58 24.19
C ALA A 222 5.94 -11.80 23.70
N GLU A 223 5.86 -12.92 24.42
CA GLU A 223 6.58 -14.14 24.08
C GLU A 223 6.19 -14.62 22.67
N THR A 224 7.11 -14.43 21.73
CA THR A 224 6.97 -14.88 20.35
C THR A 224 7.53 -16.29 20.26
N PHE A 225 6.77 -17.25 19.73
CA PHE A 225 7.18 -18.66 19.65
C PHE A 225 8.14 -18.87 18.47
N PRO A 226 9.45 -19.12 18.70
CA PRO A 226 10.42 -19.31 17.62
C PRO A 226 10.07 -20.50 16.71
N GLU A 227 9.37 -21.50 17.24
CA GLU A 227 8.94 -22.69 16.53
C GLU A 227 7.95 -22.40 15.40
N VAL A 228 7.15 -21.33 15.52
CA VAL A 228 6.22 -20.89 14.46
C VAL A 228 6.98 -20.47 13.22
N PHE A 229 8.13 -19.80 13.39
CA PHE A 229 8.98 -19.42 12.28
C PHE A 229 9.55 -20.63 11.55
N ASN A 230 9.92 -21.68 12.29
CA ASN A 230 10.38 -22.93 11.66
C ASN A 230 9.26 -23.57 10.84
N CYS A 231 8.04 -23.66 11.39
CA CYS A 231 6.90 -24.25 10.69
C CYS A 231 6.45 -23.49 9.44
N LEU A 232 6.50 -22.16 9.44
CA LEU A 232 5.99 -21.37 8.31
C LEU A 232 7.06 -21.11 7.25
N TRP A 233 8.33 -20.96 7.63
CA TRP A 233 9.41 -20.54 6.72
C TRP A 233 10.21 -21.68 6.10
N ASP A 234 10.09 -22.89 6.63
CA ASP A 234 10.81 -24.05 6.11
C ASP A 234 9.91 -24.80 5.12
N ALA A 235 10.24 -24.75 3.83
CA ALA A 235 9.50 -25.44 2.77
C ALA A 235 9.38 -26.97 2.95
N ASN A 236 10.15 -27.54 3.89
CA ASN A 236 10.17 -28.96 4.23
C ASN A 236 9.27 -29.33 5.42
N SER A 237 8.69 -28.37 6.14
CA SER A 237 7.72 -28.68 7.20
C SER A 237 6.34 -28.88 6.58
N GLU A 238 5.82 -30.10 6.67
CA GLU A 238 4.43 -30.41 6.33
C GLU A 238 3.50 -29.52 7.16
N LEU A 239 2.84 -28.56 6.51
CA LEU A 239 1.83 -27.71 7.14
C LEU A 239 0.58 -28.55 7.38
N ASN A 240 0.44 -29.07 8.60
CA ASN A 240 -0.67 -29.91 8.99
C ASN A 240 -2.02 -29.19 8.76
N PRO A 241 -2.97 -29.79 8.03
CA PRO A 241 -4.30 -29.21 7.84
C PRO A 241 -5.10 -29.18 9.16
N PRO A 242 -6.16 -28.36 9.22
CA PRO A 242 -7.08 -28.40 10.35
C PRO A 242 -7.74 -29.76 10.49
N GLU A 243 -8.06 -30.16 11.72
CA GLU A 243 -8.85 -31.37 11.99
C GLU A 243 -10.18 -31.34 11.21
N GLU A 244 -10.59 -32.49 10.69
CA GLU A 244 -11.83 -32.59 9.93
C GLU A 244 -13.06 -32.27 10.79
N GLU A 245 -14.07 -31.66 10.18
CA GLU A 245 -15.27 -31.18 10.88
C GLU A 245 -16.11 -32.32 11.47
N ASN A 246 -16.17 -33.47 10.80
CA ASN A 246 -16.81 -34.70 11.27
C ASN A 246 -16.21 -35.18 12.61
N MET A 247 -14.87 -35.17 12.75
CA MET A 247 -14.15 -35.59 13.94
C MET A 247 -14.43 -34.64 15.10
N LEU A 248 -14.35 -33.33 14.85
CA LEU A 248 -14.68 -32.31 15.85
C LEU A 248 -16.14 -32.40 16.31
N CYS A 249 -17.06 -32.65 15.38
CA CYS A 249 -18.48 -32.82 15.69
C CYS A 249 -18.73 -34.10 16.51
N TRP A 250 -18.07 -35.20 16.17
CA TRP A 250 -18.14 -36.46 16.91
C TRP A 250 -17.63 -36.29 18.34
N GLU A 251 -16.48 -35.63 18.54
CA GLU A 251 -15.95 -35.35 19.88
C GLU A 251 -16.86 -34.45 20.71
N LYS A 252 -17.41 -33.39 20.09
CA LYS A 252 -18.41 -32.52 20.75
C LYS A 252 -19.67 -33.29 21.11
N HIS A 253 -20.11 -34.22 20.27
CA HIS A 253 -21.24 -35.09 20.56
C HIS A 253 -20.94 -36.01 21.74
N GLN A 254 -19.78 -36.67 21.74
CA GLN A 254 -19.35 -37.54 22.84
C GLN A 254 -19.26 -36.77 24.16
N SER A 255 -18.61 -35.60 24.17
CA SER A 255 -18.54 -34.76 25.38
C SER A 255 -19.92 -34.34 25.89
N ARG A 256 -20.91 -34.15 24.99
CA ARG A 256 -22.30 -33.88 25.39
C ARG A 256 -22.93 -35.13 26.00
N MET A 257 -22.77 -36.31 25.40
CA MET A 257 -23.28 -37.57 25.94
C MET A 257 -22.70 -37.86 27.32
N ASP A 258 -21.38 -37.71 27.48
CA ASP A 258 -20.68 -37.84 28.75
C ASP A 258 -21.23 -36.83 29.79
N SER A 259 -21.50 -35.59 29.38
CA SER A 259 -22.08 -34.56 30.28
C SER A 259 -23.49 -34.89 30.76
N PHE A 260 -24.24 -35.67 29.98
CA PHE A 260 -25.56 -36.18 30.35
C PHE A 260 -25.50 -37.57 30.99
N CYS A 261 -24.31 -38.14 31.17
CA CYS A 261 -24.08 -39.53 31.62
C CYS A 261 -24.83 -40.57 30.77
N LEU A 262 -24.99 -40.31 29.48
CA LEU A 262 -25.62 -41.19 28.51
C LEU A 262 -24.52 -41.96 27.76
N ASP A 263 -23.85 -42.88 28.43
CA ASP A 263 -22.79 -43.68 27.81
C ASP A 263 -23.43 -44.75 26.90
N ASP A 264 -23.16 -44.69 25.59
CA ASP A 264 -23.39 -45.82 24.67
C ASP A 264 -22.07 -46.58 24.48
N PRO A 265 -21.92 -47.81 25.04
CA PRO A 265 -20.70 -48.58 24.91
C PRO A 265 -20.39 -49.04 23.46
N ALA A 266 -21.28 -48.78 22.49
CA ALA A 266 -21.15 -49.18 21.10
C ALA A 266 -20.81 -48.04 20.12
N ALA A 267 -20.44 -46.85 20.58
CA ALA A 267 -20.05 -45.75 19.70
C ALA A 267 -18.70 -46.05 19.00
N ASP A 268 -18.76 -46.73 17.85
CA ASP A 268 -17.60 -47.00 17.00
C ASP A 268 -16.89 -45.69 16.64
N VAL A 269 -15.60 -45.61 17.00
CA VAL A 269 -14.70 -44.52 16.57
C VAL A 269 -14.74 -44.46 15.04
N PRO A 270 -14.96 -43.28 14.42
CA PRO A 270 -14.95 -43.15 12.96
C PRO A 270 -13.69 -43.80 12.38
N LYS A 271 -13.83 -44.76 11.46
CA LYS A 271 -12.69 -45.45 10.84
C LYS A 271 -11.82 -44.45 10.12
N VAL A 272 -10.63 -44.21 10.65
CA VAL A 272 -9.70 -43.26 10.05
C VAL A 272 -8.79 -43.96 9.03
N SER A 273 -9.10 -43.81 7.75
CA SER A 273 -8.20 -44.21 6.67
C SER A 273 -6.99 -43.26 6.60
N SER A 274 -5.76 -43.81 6.62
CA SER A 274 -4.47 -43.15 6.38
C SER A 274 -4.42 -41.63 6.59
N ARG A 275 -4.25 -41.18 7.84
CA ARG A 275 -4.20 -39.74 8.17
C ARG A 275 -3.00 -39.05 7.55
N LEU A 276 -3.23 -37.99 6.78
CA LEU A 276 -2.35 -36.83 6.84
C LEU A 276 -2.38 -36.32 8.28
N ARG A 277 -1.24 -35.98 8.90
CA ARG A 277 -1.22 -35.45 10.27
C ARG A 277 -2.07 -34.17 10.32
N SER A 278 -3.24 -34.22 10.95
CA SER A 278 -4.08 -33.06 11.22
C SER A 278 -3.62 -32.37 12.51
N SER A 279 -3.91 -31.08 12.64
CA SER A 279 -3.56 -30.30 13.84
C SER A 279 -4.77 -29.56 14.41
N ARG A 280 -4.74 -29.34 15.73
CA ARG A 280 -5.69 -28.50 16.48
C ARG A 280 -5.14 -27.11 16.80
N SER A 281 -3.89 -26.86 16.40
CA SER A 281 -3.24 -25.56 16.47
C SER A 281 -2.70 -25.18 15.10
N CYS A 282 -2.91 -23.91 14.74
CA CYS A 282 -2.44 -23.32 13.50
C CYS A 282 -1.23 -22.43 13.81
N PRO A 283 -0.08 -22.62 13.13
CA PRO A 283 0.97 -21.61 13.14
C PRO A 283 0.47 -20.36 12.38
N LEU A 284 0.69 -19.18 12.95
CA LEU A 284 0.16 -17.91 12.45
C LEU A 284 1.21 -16.80 12.60
N LEU A 285 1.42 -16.00 11.56
CA LEU A 285 2.04 -14.67 11.72
C LEU A 285 0.96 -13.61 11.71
N LEU A 286 0.95 -12.79 12.75
CA LEU A 286 0.08 -11.65 12.89
C LEU A 286 0.90 -10.37 12.65
N LEU A 287 0.52 -9.61 11.64
CA LEU A 287 1.15 -8.37 11.24
C LEU A 287 0.27 -7.20 11.66
N LYS A 288 0.80 -6.29 12.46
CA LYS A 288 0.10 -5.03 12.76
C LYS A 288 0.28 -4.07 11.58
N HIS A 289 -0.82 -3.53 11.04
CA HIS A 289 -0.71 -2.51 10.00
C HIS A 289 0.06 -1.30 10.53
N LYS A 290 0.77 -0.63 9.63
CA LYS A 290 1.43 0.60 10.01
C LYS A 290 0.39 1.70 10.18
N LYS A 291 0.52 2.48 11.26
CA LYS A 291 -0.46 3.51 11.61
C LYS A 291 -0.22 4.78 10.81
N LEU A 292 -1.18 5.18 9.99
CA LEU A 292 -1.18 6.47 9.30
C LEU A 292 -1.97 7.51 10.11
N GLY A 293 -1.26 8.44 10.76
CA GLY A 293 -1.88 9.50 11.55
C GLY A 293 -2.82 8.95 12.64
N ASN A 294 -4.10 9.37 12.62
CA ASN A 294 -5.12 8.96 13.59
C ASN A 294 -6.04 7.82 13.10
N ALA A 295 -5.73 7.19 11.95
CA ALA A 295 -6.55 6.11 11.42
C ALA A 295 -6.52 4.86 12.33
N PRO A 296 -7.64 4.12 12.45
CA PRO A 296 -7.69 2.88 13.21
C PRO A 296 -6.74 1.85 12.57
N THR A 297 -5.93 1.18 13.38
CA THR A 297 -4.92 0.24 12.87
C THR A 297 -5.57 -1.09 12.52
N GLY A 298 -5.35 -1.56 11.28
CA GLY A 298 -5.76 -2.90 10.85
C GLY A 298 -4.71 -3.97 11.17
N TRP A 299 -5.04 -5.22 10.84
CA TRP A 299 -4.20 -6.39 11.07
C TRP A 299 -4.19 -7.31 9.85
N SER A 300 -3.07 -8.00 9.62
CA SER A 300 -2.98 -9.08 8.65
C SER A 300 -2.53 -10.38 9.29
N LEU A 301 -3.18 -11.47 8.91
CA LEU A 301 -2.89 -12.82 9.36
C LEU A 301 -2.31 -13.60 8.20
N ILE A 302 -1.10 -14.14 8.35
CA ILE A 302 -0.50 -15.09 7.41
C ILE A 302 -0.58 -16.48 8.03
N LEU A 303 -1.25 -17.39 7.34
CA LEU A 303 -1.45 -18.78 7.75
C LEU A 303 -1.41 -19.73 6.55
N PRO A 304 -1.29 -21.06 6.77
CA PRO A 304 -1.40 -22.04 5.69
C PRO A 304 -2.76 -21.97 5.00
N LEU A 305 -2.79 -22.15 3.68
CA LEU A 305 -4.01 -22.04 2.87
C LEU A 305 -5.15 -22.94 3.37
N SER A 306 -4.82 -24.14 3.86
CA SER A 306 -5.79 -25.12 4.40
C SER A 306 -6.60 -24.62 5.60
N TRP A 307 -6.08 -23.66 6.36
CA TRP A 307 -6.73 -23.11 7.55
C TRP A 307 -7.66 -21.92 7.27
N ILE A 308 -7.63 -21.34 6.06
CA ILE A 308 -8.34 -20.09 5.74
C ILE A 308 -9.83 -20.18 5.99
N LYS A 309 -10.48 -21.26 5.54
CA LYS A 309 -11.93 -21.46 5.72
C LYS A 309 -12.33 -21.46 7.20
N VAL A 310 -11.50 -22.06 8.05
CA VAL A 310 -11.73 -22.17 9.49
C VAL A 310 -11.70 -20.80 10.15
N PHE A 311 -10.65 -20.02 9.90
CA PHE A 311 -10.52 -18.67 10.46
C PHE A 311 -11.53 -17.69 9.87
N TRP A 312 -11.79 -17.75 8.56
CA TRP A 312 -12.78 -16.90 7.90
C TRP A 312 -14.17 -17.04 8.55
N ASN A 313 -14.65 -18.27 8.71
CA ASN A 313 -15.95 -18.53 9.34
C ASN A 313 -15.98 -18.06 10.80
N ALA A 314 -14.87 -18.23 11.54
CA ALA A 314 -14.77 -17.78 12.91
C ALA A 314 -14.87 -16.25 13.03
N PHE A 315 -14.19 -15.49 12.16
CA PHE A 315 -14.27 -14.04 12.15
C PHE A 315 -15.67 -13.54 11.77
N VAL A 316 -16.26 -14.08 10.71
CA VAL A 316 -17.61 -13.69 10.26
C VAL A 316 -18.65 -13.98 11.34
N SER A 317 -18.61 -15.16 11.97
CA SER A 317 -19.54 -15.49 13.06
C SER A 317 -19.37 -14.63 14.32
N LYS A 318 -18.20 -14.02 14.51
CA LYS A 318 -17.89 -13.12 15.62
C LYS A 318 -18.12 -11.63 15.29
N GLY A 319 -18.74 -11.33 14.15
CA GLY A 319 -19.21 -9.99 13.78
C GLY A 319 -18.37 -9.26 12.74
N ALA A 320 -17.42 -9.93 12.08
CA ALA A 320 -16.71 -9.36 10.94
C ALA A 320 -17.59 -9.33 9.69
N HIS A 321 -17.49 -8.26 8.91
CA HIS A 321 -18.15 -8.17 7.61
C HIS A 321 -17.15 -8.47 6.49
N ALA A 322 -17.48 -9.42 5.63
CA ALA A 322 -16.70 -9.71 4.43
C ALA A 322 -16.84 -8.56 3.42
N ILE A 323 -15.73 -8.10 2.87
CA ILE A 323 -15.67 -7.04 1.86
C ILE A 323 -14.95 -7.52 0.61
N GLY A 324 -15.33 -7.00 -0.56
CA GLY A 324 -14.69 -7.29 -1.83
C GLY A 324 -13.53 -6.35 -2.15
N GLN A 325 -12.94 -6.52 -3.35
CA GLN A 325 -11.86 -5.65 -3.84
C GLN A 325 -12.30 -4.19 -3.98
N ARG A 326 -13.56 -3.94 -4.35
CA ARG A 326 -14.10 -2.59 -4.48
C ARG A 326 -14.14 -1.87 -3.15
N GLU A 327 -14.72 -2.50 -2.14
CA GLU A 327 -14.84 -1.92 -0.80
C GLU A 327 -13.46 -1.78 -0.16
N LYS A 328 -12.53 -2.71 -0.41
CA LYS A 328 -11.13 -2.57 0.01
C LYS A 328 -10.49 -1.32 -0.58
N ARG A 329 -10.66 -1.07 -1.90
CA ARG A 329 -10.19 0.15 -2.56
C ARG A 329 -10.82 1.41 -1.95
N TRP A 330 -12.10 1.37 -1.58
CA TRP A 330 -12.77 2.49 -0.90
C TRP A 330 -12.18 2.79 0.47
N VAL A 331 -11.89 1.76 1.26
CA VAL A 331 -11.24 1.93 2.57
C VAL A 331 -9.85 2.56 2.39
N SER A 332 -9.04 2.03 1.47
CA SER A 332 -7.72 2.61 1.16
C SER A 332 -7.81 4.07 0.71
N CYS A 333 -8.79 4.42 -0.13
CA CYS A 333 -9.02 5.79 -0.59
C CYS A 333 -9.42 6.73 0.57
N ASP A 334 -10.28 6.29 1.50
CA ASP A 334 -10.69 7.09 2.66
C ASP A 334 -9.51 7.34 3.61
N ASP A 335 -8.61 6.36 3.73
CA ASP A 335 -7.34 6.47 4.46
C ASP A 335 -6.28 7.28 3.69
N GLY A 336 -6.54 7.65 2.43
CA GLY A 336 -5.58 8.35 1.58
C GLY A 336 -4.35 7.50 1.25
N LEU A 337 -4.51 6.18 1.13
CA LEU A 337 -3.48 5.21 0.72
C LEU A 337 -3.68 4.79 -0.75
N PRO A 338 -2.59 4.63 -1.52
CA PRO A 338 -2.69 4.18 -2.91
C PRO A 338 -3.15 2.71 -2.96
N PHE A 339 -3.93 2.35 -3.97
CA PHE A 339 -4.40 0.98 -4.17
C PHE A 339 -3.81 0.36 -5.44
N PHE A 340 -2.95 -0.65 -5.28
CA PHE A 340 -2.39 -1.39 -6.40
C PHE A 340 -3.42 -2.37 -7.01
N PRO A 341 -3.55 -2.48 -8.35
CA PRO A 341 -2.77 -1.78 -9.38
C PRO A 341 -3.35 -0.41 -9.81
N SER A 342 -4.56 -0.05 -9.38
CA SER A 342 -5.33 1.09 -9.89
C SER A 342 -4.66 2.46 -9.74
N ASP A 343 -3.82 2.66 -8.72
CA ASP A 343 -3.13 3.93 -8.47
C ASP A 343 -1.63 3.89 -8.84
N PHE A 344 -1.23 3.02 -9.77
CA PHE A 344 0.18 2.82 -10.16
C PHE A 344 0.38 2.98 -11.68
N PRO A 345 0.23 4.20 -12.24
CA PRO A 345 0.13 4.42 -13.69
C PRO A 345 1.41 4.12 -14.49
N ASP A 346 2.55 3.99 -13.82
CA ASP A 346 3.86 3.63 -14.39
C ASP A 346 4.16 2.12 -14.35
N CYS A 347 3.23 1.31 -13.83
CA CYS A 347 3.37 -0.14 -13.77
C CYS A 347 2.61 -0.83 -14.92
N LYS A 348 3.17 -1.95 -15.42
CA LYS A 348 2.51 -2.76 -16.46
C LYS A 348 1.14 -3.29 -16.01
N ALA A 349 1.02 -3.67 -14.74
CA ALA A 349 -0.23 -4.19 -14.18
C ALA A 349 -1.38 -3.18 -14.21
N TYR A 350 -1.10 -1.88 -13.99
CA TYR A 350 -2.11 -0.84 -14.15
C TYR A 350 -2.62 -0.80 -15.59
N SER A 351 -1.70 -0.78 -16.56
CA SER A 351 -2.05 -0.74 -17.98
C SER A 351 -2.93 -1.93 -18.38
N SER A 352 -2.57 -3.14 -17.97
CA SER A 352 -3.38 -4.34 -18.24
C SER A 352 -4.74 -4.31 -17.54
N PHE A 353 -4.79 -3.87 -16.27
CA PHE A 353 -6.02 -3.76 -15.50
C PHE A 353 -6.99 -2.75 -16.13
N THR A 354 -6.53 -1.53 -16.42
CA THR A 354 -7.38 -0.47 -16.95
C THR A 354 -7.82 -0.73 -18.39
N LEU A 355 -6.99 -1.37 -19.22
CA LEU A 355 -7.40 -1.79 -20.57
C LEU A 355 -8.49 -2.87 -20.54
N SER A 356 -8.40 -3.83 -19.60
CA SER A 356 -9.47 -4.82 -19.39
C SER A 356 -10.76 -4.15 -18.92
N GLU A 357 -10.67 -3.20 -17.99
CA GLU A 357 -11.83 -2.45 -17.52
C GLU A 357 -12.47 -1.60 -18.64
N ALA A 358 -11.66 -0.99 -19.50
CA ALA A 358 -12.12 -0.25 -20.67
C ALA A 358 -12.91 -1.15 -21.63
N ALA A 359 -12.42 -2.37 -21.89
CA ALA A 359 -13.10 -3.34 -22.74
C ALA A 359 -14.47 -3.75 -22.16
N ASP A 360 -14.54 -4.03 -20.85
CA ASP A 360 -15.79 -4.36 -20.17
C ASP A 360 -16.80 -3.20 -20.20
N LEU A 361 -16.33 -1.96 -20.06
CA LEU A 361 -17.16 -0.76 -20.13
C LEU A 361 -17.68 -0.53 -21.55
N GLU A 362 -16.85 -0.75 -22.56
CA GLU A 362 -17.23 -0.66 -23.97
C GLU A 362 -18.29 -1.71 -24.31
N GLU A 363 -18.10 -2.97 -23.91
CA GLU A 363 -19.10 -4.02 -24.13
C GLU A 363 -20.45 -3.66 -23.48
N LYS A 364 -20.42 -3.15 -22.24
CA LYS A 364 -21.62 -2.68 -21.53
C LYS A 364 -22.26 -1.48 -22.24
N ALA A 365 -21.47 -0.58 -22.83
CA ALA A 365 -21.99 0.57 -23.58
C ALA A 365 -22.63 0.14 -24.91
N GLN A 366 -22.05 -0.85 -25.60
CA GLN A 366 -22.57 -1.39 -26.85
C GLN A 366 -23.93 -2.09 -26.68
N ARG A 367 -24.14 -2.76 -25.53
CA ARG A 367 -25.45 -3.35 -25.17
C ARG A 367 -26.56 -2.32 -24.97
N ARG A 368 -26.23 -1.04 -24.75
CA ARG A 368 -27.21 0.04 -24.61
C ARG A 368 -27.69 0.53 -25.98
N PRO A 369 -28.99 0.87 -26.14
CA PRO A 369 -29.48 1.47 -27.36
C PRO A 369 -28.83 2.83 -27.63
N PRO A 370 -28.66 3.26 -28.90
CA PRO A 370 -27.92 4.47 -29.25
C PRO A 370 -28.36 5.73 -28.50
N ALA A 371 -29.67 5.90 -28.24
CA ALA A 371 -30.22 7.09 -27.58
C ALA A 371 -29.78 7.28 -26.12
N ILE A 372 -29.37 6.22 -25.41
CA ILE A 372 -28.89 6.29 -24.02
C ILE A 372 -27.43 5.84 -23.89
N ARG A 373 -26.78 5.54 -25.02
CA ARG A 373 -25.39 5.13 -25.04
C ARG A 373 -24.53 6.36 -24.73
N PRO A 374 -23.74 6.33 -23.65
CA PRO A 374 -22.84 7.44 -23.36
C PRO A 374 -21.75 7.51 -24.45
N PHE A 375 -21.32 8.71 -24.82
CA PHE A 375 -20.22 8.88 -25.77
C PHE A 375 -18.91 8.29 -25.21
N ARG A 376 -17.95 7.94 -26.06
CA ARG A 376 -16.69 7.31 -25.59
C ARG A 376 -15.80 8.32 -24.86
N ILE A 377 -15.07 7.85 -23.86
CA ILE A 377 -14.08 8.64 -23.10
C ILE A 377 -12.78 7.85 -23.05
N PRO A 378 -11.62 8.51 -22.95
CA PRO A 378 -10.34 7.82 -22.86
C PRO A 378 -10.21 7.03 -21.55
N ILE A 379 -10.05 5.71 -21.69
CA ILE A 379 -9.71 4.79 -20.60
C ILE A 379 -8.65 3.81 -21.15
N PRO A 380 -7.42 3.80 -20.63
CA PRO A 380 -6.88 4.65 -19.55
C PRO A 380 -6.81 6.15 -19.91
N PRO A 381 -6.58 7.03 -18.92
CA PRO A 381 -6.36 8.45 -19.15
C PRO A 381 -5.21 8.69 -20.14
N PRO A 382 -5.30 9.71 -21.02
CA PRO A 382 -4.28 9.98 -22.03
C PRO A 382 -3.11 10.76 -21.41
N TRP A 383 -2.29 10.08 -20.62
CA TRP A 383 -1.16 10.66 -19.88
C TRP A 383 -0.20 11.49 -20.77
N ASN A 384 0.01 11.07 -22.01
CA ASN A 384 0.86 11.79 -22.97
C ASN A 384 0.37 13.21 -23.32
N SER A 385 -0.93 13.49 -23.12
CA SER A 385 -1.48 14.85 -23.32
C SER A 385 -0.82 15.91 -22.43
N ILE A 386 -0.20 15.51 -21.31
CA ILE A 386 0.48 16.42 -20.39
C ILE A 386 1.75 17.03 -21.04
N HIS A 387 2.40 16.31 -21.97
CA HIS A 387 3.57 16.85 -22.69
C HIS A 387 3.21 18.09 -23.52
N VAL A 388 2.00 18.14 -24.08
CA VAL A 388 1.51 19.30 -24.84
C VAL A 388 1.48 20.54 -23.94
N THR A 389 0.91 20.39 -22.73
CA THR A 389 0.89 21.45 -21.72
C THR A 389 2.29 21.93 -21.32
N ARG A 390 3.24 21.00 -21.15
CA ARG A 390 4.63 21.33 -20.80
C ARG A 390 5.33 22.15 -21.89
N SER A 391 5.09 21.79 -23.15
CA SER A 391 5.71 22.44 -24.33
C SER A 391 5.23 23.89 -24.51
N ILE A 392 3.96 24.16 -24.23
CA ILE A 392 3.39 25.52 -24.33
C ILE A 392 4.02 26.45 -23.30
N GLY A 393 4.20 25.98 -22.06
CA GLY A 393 4.83 26.76 -21.00
C GLY A 393 6.31 27.10 -21.26
N GLU A 394 6.99 26.36 -22.13
CA GLU A 394 8.39 26.62 -22.51
C GLU A 394 8.49 27.59 -23.70
N SER A 395 7.54 27.54 -24.63
CA SER A 395 7.50 28.40 -25.83
C SER A 395 7.15 29.87 -25.57
N SER A 396 6.62 30.23 -24.39
CA SER A 396 6.36 31.64 -24.03
C SER A 396 7.65 32.45 -23.80
N ASN A 397 8.82 31.80 -23.69
CA ASN A 397 10.12 32.44 -23.53
C ASN A 397 11.00 32.49 -24.79
N GLN A 398 10.55 31.94 -25.93
CA GLN A 398 11.27 32.06 -27.20
C GLN A 398 10.29 32.26 -28.36
N LYS A 399 10.39 33.42 -29.02
CA LYS A 399 9.71 33.69 -30.30
C LYS A 399 9.92 32.53 -31.27
N LEU A 400 8.86 31.81 -31.60
CA LEU A 400 8.85 30.81 -32.66
C LEU A 400 9.09 31.50 -34.01
N THR A 401 10.21 31.19 -34.66
CA THR A 401 10.28 31.20 -36.12
C THR A 401 9.79 29.84 -36.61
N SER A 402 8.71 29.85 -37.37
CA SER A 402 8.13 28.68 -38.03
C SER A 402 9.14 28.02 -38.96
N ASN A 403 9.39 26.72 -38.77
CA ASN A 403 9.53 25.70 -39.83
C ASN A 403 10.00 24.39 -39.21
N GLY A 404 9.23 23.32 -39.40
CA GLY A 404 9.66 21.97 -39.05
C GLY A 404 8.51 21.07 -38.63
N THR A 405 7.72 20.64 -39.61
CA THR A 405 6.82 19.49 -39.49
C THR A 405 7.65 18.23 -39.24
N ASN A 406 8.00 17.96 -37.99
CA ASN A 406 8.54 16.67 -37.58
C ASN A 406 7.49 16.01 -36.69
N GLY A 407 6.66 15.17 -37.31
CA GLY A 407 5.89 14.17 -36.61
C GLY A 407 6.88 13.34 -35.78
N VAL A 408 6.86 13.53 -34.47
CA VAL A 408 7.65 12.70 -33.56
C VAL A 408 6.84 11.42 -33.39
N GLU A 409 7.11 10.43 -34.23
CA GLU A 409 6.78 9.04 -33.91
C GLU A 409 7.53 8.68 -32.63
N ILE A 410 6.85 8.83 -31.49
CA ILE A 410 7.27 8.21 -30.23
C ILE A 410 6.88 6.74 -30.38
N SER A 411 7.75 5.94 -31.00
CA SER A 411 7.62 4.49 -31.01
C SER A 411 7.69 3.99 -29.57
N SER A 412 6.53 3.67 -28.98
CA SER A 412 6.40 3.06 -27.66
C SER A 412 6.82 1.59 -27.71
N SER A 413 8.11 1.37 -27.91
CA SER A 413 8.73 0.06 -27.72
C SER A 413 8.88 -0.21 -26.22
N GLY A 414 7.77 -0.49 -25.53
CA GLY A 414 7.78 -0.96 -24.15
C GLY A 414 6.62 -0.49 -23.26
N GLY A 415 5.47 -1.16 -23.34
CA GLY A 415 4.55 -1.48 -22.22
C GLY A 415 3.89 -0.39 -21.36
N ASN A 416 4.35 0.86 -21.34
CA ASN A 416 3.88 1.91 -20.45
C ASN A 416 2.98 2.93 -21.16
N LEU A 417 2.02 3.48 -20.43
CA LEU A 417 1.05 4.46 -20.95
C LEU A 417 1.63 5.86 -21.16
N PHE A 418 2.79 6.15 -20.57
CA PHE A 418 3.55 7.37 -20.81
C PHE A 418 5.05 7.13 -20.61
N ASP A 419 5.87 8.03 -21.20
CA ASP A 419 7.31 8.08 -20.96
C ASP A 419 7.63 9.00 -19.78
N GLY A 420 7.87 8.39 -18.62
CA GLY A 420 8.16 9.13 -17.39
C GLY A 420 8.28 8.23 -16.16
N ILE A 421 8.36 8.86 -15.00
CA ILE A 421 8.40 8.19 -13.69
C ILE A 421 7.30 8.73 -12.77
N VAL A 422 6.86 7.92 -11.82
CA VAL A 422 6.12 8.40 -10.65
C VAL A 422 7.10 8.55 -9.49
N ALA A 423 7.32 9.79 -9.04
CA ALA A 423 8.17 10.05 -7.90
C ALA A 423 7.42 9.71 -6.60
N ARG A 424 7.90 8.67 -5.92
CA ARG A 424 7.31 8.14 -4.68
C ARG A 424 8.10 8.53 -3.43
N THR A 425 9.32 9.02 -3.60
CA THR A 425 10.20 9.48 -2.52
C THR A 425 10.70 10.90 -2.83
N SER A 426 10.96 11.70 -1.78
CA SER A 426 11.50 13.06 -1.94
C SER A 426 12.86 13.06 -2.65
N ASP A 427 13.66 12.02 -2.43
CA ASP A 427 14.97 11.84 -3.08
C ASP A 427 14.83 11.56 -4.58
N SER A 428 13.90 10.69 -4.97
CA SER A 428 13.59 10.40 -6.38
C SER A 428 13.10 11.65 -7.10
N LEU A 429 12.20 12.42 -6.46
CA LEU A 429 11.71 13.68 -7.00
C LEU A 429 12.83 14.72 -7.16
N THR A 430 13.64 14.91 -6.11
CA THR A 430 14.74 15.88 -6.11
C THR A 430 15.78 15.52 -7.17
N SER A 431 16.14 14.24 -7.28
CA SER A 431 17.08 13.74 -8.29
C SER A 431 16.56 13.98 -9.70
N PHE A 432 15.27 13.75 -9.95
CA PHE A 432 14.65 14.05 -11.23
C PHE A 432 14.70 15.56 -11.55
N LEU A 433 14.28 16.40 -10.61
CA LEU A 433 14.24 17.85 -10.82
C LEU A 433 15.66 18.42 -11.06
N GLN A 434 16.67 17.99 -10.30
CA GLN A 434 18.05 18.43 -10.52
C GLN A 434 18.63 17.99 -11.88
N THR A 435 18.24 16.81 -12.35
CA THR A 435 18.73 16.27 -13.62
C THR A 435 18.07 16.93 -14.83
N PHE A 436 16.77 17.26 -14.72
CA PHE A 436 15.95 17.62 -15.88
C PHE A 436 15.33 19.03 -15.82
N THR A 437 15.55 19.81 -14.76
CA THR A 437 15.05 21.19 -14.66
C THR A 437 16.16 22.16 -14.28
N SER A 438 16.27 23.27 -15.01
CA SER A 438 17.25 24.33 -14.73
C SER A 438 16.73 25.39 -13.75
N ASP A 439 15.44 25.36 -13.44
CA ASP A 439 14.78 26.30 -12.56
C ASP A 439 14.70 25.73 -11.13
N ASN A 440 14.99 26.56 -10.13
CA ASN A 440 14.77 26.23 -8.72
C ASN A 440 13.25 26.18 -8.42
N LEU A 441 12.60 25.09 -8.82
CA LEU A 441 11.17 24.89 -8.62
C LEU A 441 10.86 24.76 -7.12
N LEU A 442 10.00 25.63 -6.61
CA LEU A 442 9.54 25.64 -5.21
C LEU A 442 8.46 24.57 -4.93
N LEU A 443 8.71 23.32 -5.36
CA LEU A 443 7.87 22.18 -5.01
C LEU A 443 7.95 21.82 -3.53
N PHE A 444 9.02 22.21 -2.83
CA PHE A 444 9.12 22.05 -1.39
C PHE A 444 9.55 23.37 -0.72
N PRO A 445 8.70 23.98 0.13
CA PRO A 445 9.04 25.23 0.81
C PRO A 445 10.11 25.10 1.90
N HIS A 446 10.63 23.90 2.19
CA HIS A 446 11.65 23.69 3.22
C HIS A 446 12.74 22.70 2.79
N ASN A 447 13.62 23.12 1.88
CA ASN A 447 14.97 22.53 1.85
C ASN A 447 16.03 23.63 1.72
N THR A 448 16.11 24.49 2.74
CA THR A 448 17.21 25.44 2.94
C THR A 448 18.36 24.84 3.76
N SER A 449 18.49 23.51 3.79
CA SER A 449 19.62 22.84 4.45
C SER A 449 20.63 22.27 3.44
N LYS A 450 21.32 23.19 2.75
CA LYS A 450 22.74 23.09 2.35
C LYS A 450 23.09 24.27 1.45
N PRO A 451 23.64 25.37 2.00
CA PRO A 451 24.33 26.35 1.17
C PRO A 451 25.73 25.80 0.80
N ASN A 452 26.16 26.10 -0.43
CA ASN A 452 27.53 26.02 -0.95
C ASN A 452 28.07 24.68 -1.46
N LEU A 453 27.96 24.47 -2.78
CA LEU A 453 29.09 24.00 -3.59
C LEU A 453 28.98 24.55 -5.03
N MET A 454 29.12 25.86 -5.20
CA MET A 454 29.38 26.47 -6.51
C MET A 454 30.66 27.29 -6.42
N LYS A 455 31.66 26.82 -7.20
CA LYS A 455 33.02 27.30 -7.51
C LYS A 455 33.85 26.02 -7.52
N THR A 456 34.05 25.34 -8.65
CA THR A 456 34.86 25.79 -9.80
C THR A 456 34.65 24.79 -10.93
N LEU A 457 34.46 25.27 -12.18
CA LEU A 457 34.65 24.60 -13.49
C LEU A 457 33.61 25.14 -14.50
N GLU A 458 33.63 26.44 -14.74
CA GLU A 458 32.95 27.03 -15.89
C GLU A 458 33.94 27.04 -17.04
N GLU A 459 33.81 26.10 -17.98
CA GLU A 459 34.04 26.33 -19.43
C GLU A 459 33.67 25.10 -20.28
N ASP A 460 33.77 23.87 -19.75
CA ASP A 460 33.39 22.64 -20.49
C ASP A 460 31.89 22.24 -20.36
N ASP A 461 31.23 22.69 -19.29
CA ASP A 461 29.83 22.34 -18.97
C ASP A 461 28.79 22.91 -19.94
N LYS A 462 29.13 23.98 -20.69
CA LYS A 462 28.20 24.63 -21.61
C LYS A 462 27.93 23.78 -22.86
N LYS A 463 28.89 22.95 -23.28
CA LYS A 463 28.74 22.05 -24.45
C LYS A 463 27.95 20.79 -24.10
N VAL A 464 28.14 20.27 -22.89
CA VAL A 464 27.41 19.10 -22.36
C VAL A 464 25.96 19.47 -22.01
N ARG A 465 25.72 20.65 -21.38
CA ARG A 465 24.35 21.12 -21.09
C ARG A 465 23.52 21.37 -22.35
N ALA A 466 24.12 21.92 -23.40
CA ALA A 466 23.41 22.20 -24.65
C ALA A 466 22.93 20.93 -25.39
N GLN A 467 23.63 19.80 -25.24
CA GLN A 467 23.18 18.50 -25.78
C GLN A 467 22.13 17.81 -24.89
N ILE A 468 22.16 18.03 -23.58
CA ILE A 468 21.16 17.47 -22.64
C ILE A 468 19.80 18.17 -22.78
N HIS A 469 19.77 19.47 -23.08
CA HIS A 469 18.54 20.26 -23.24
C HIS A 469 17.61 19.82 -24.38
N GLN A 470 18.08 19.03 -25.36
CA GLN A 470 17.20 18.48 -26.40
C GLN A 470 16.43 17.21 -25.96
N SER A 471 16.63 16.72 -24.73
CA SER A 471 16.19 15.38 -24.32
C SER A 471 15.18 15.29 -23.17
N SER A 472 14.84 16.36 -22.45
CA SER A 472 13.98 16.26 -21.25
C SER A 472 12.47 16.25 -21.56
N LYS A 473 12.01 15.33 -22.42
CA LYS A 473 10.57 15.12 -22.65
C LYS A 473 9.89 14.35 -21.51
N LYS A 474 10.61 13.62 -20.67
CA LYS A 474 10.02 12.71 -19.66
C LYS A 474 9.14 13.41 -18.63
N LEU A 475 7.98 12.83 -18.32
CA LEU A 475 7.10 13.29 -17.24
C LEU A 475 7.62 12.81 -15.88
N CYS A 476 7.43 13.63 -14.86
CA CYS A 476 7.58 13.20 -13.47
C CYS A 476 6.27 13.45 -12.75
N LEU A 477 5.52 12.38 -12.53
CA LEU A 477 4.24 12.44 -11.85
C LEU A 477 4.44 12.32 -10.34
N VAL A 478 3.67 13.11 -9.59
CA VAL A 478 3.59 13.02 -8.14
C VAL A 478 2.16 12.71 -7.71
N ARG A 479 2.03 11.92 -6.65
CA ARG A 479 0.75 11.60 -6.04
C ARG A 479 0.19 12.81 -5.30
N VAL A 480 -1.07 13.13 -5.57
CA VAL A 480 -1.79 14.29 -5.04
C VAL A 480 -3.15 13.86 -4.49
N LEU A 481 -3.47 14.32 -3.29
CA LEU A 481 -4.82 14.22 -2.72
C LEU A 481 -5.61 15.48 -3.06
N LEU A 482 -6.72 15.29 -3.78
CA LEU A 482 -7.61 16.35 -4.21
C LEU A 482 -8.82 16.43 -3.28
N HIS A 483 -9.05 17.61 -2.72
CA HIS A 483 -10.25 17.93 -1.96
C HIS A 483 -11.06 18.97 -2.72
N ALA A 484 -12.37 18.76 -2.84
CA ALA A 484 -13.23 19.79 -3.41
C ALA A 484 -13.18 21.04 -2.53
N PHE A 485 -12.98 22.22 -3.13
CA PHE A 485 -12.93 23.47 -2.36
C PHE A 485 -14.31 23.86 -1.80
N LYS A 486 -15.38 23.50 -2.52
CA LYS A 486 -16.78 23.66 -2.15
C LYS A 486 -17.51 22.36 -2.50
N GLU A 487 -18.50 22.42 -3.39
CA GLU A 487 -19.26 21.28 -3.88
C GLU A 487 -18.66 20.66 -5.14
N GLY A 488 -18.77 19.35 -5.25
CA GLY A 488 -18.39 18.58 -6.42
C GLY A 488 -17.98 17.16 -6.05
N SER A 489 -18.10 16.24 -7.00
CA SER A 489 -17.57 14.88 -6.87
C SER A 489 -16.65 14.59 -8.05
N PHE A 490 -15.43 14.17 -7.76
CA PHE A 490 -14.46 13.81 -8.79
C PHE A 490 -14.58 12.33 -9.13
N GLU A 491 -14.72 12.04 -10.41
CA GLU A 491 -14.82 10.69 -10.95
C GLU A 491 -13.44 10.13 -11.32
N GLU A 492 -13.33 8.80 -11.36
CA GLU A 492 -12.16 8.12 -11.90
C GLU A 492 -11.95 8.50 -13.38
N GLY A 493 -10.72 8.81 -13.75
CA GLY A 493 -10.36 9.34 -15.06
C GLY A 493 -10.63 10.83 -15.25
N ALA A 494 -11.13 11.56 -14.25
CA ALA A 494 -11.30 13.01 -14.35
C ALA A 494 -9.97 13.71 -14.64
N VAL A 495 -10.02 14.79 -15.43
CA VAL A 495 -8.84 15.56 -15.80
C VAL A 495 -8.58 16.65 -14.77
N VAL A 496 -7.33 16.78 -14.35
CA VAL A 496 -6.82 17.87 -13.51
C VAL A 496 -6.17 18.90 -14.42
N CYS A 497 -6.60 20.15 -14.33
CA CYS A 497 -6.15 21.24 -15.19
C CYS A 497 -5.54 22.40 -14.40
N ALA A 498 -4.65 23.13 -15.05
CA ALA A 498 -4.11 24.39 -14.52
C ALA A 498 -5.19 25.49 -14.53
N PRO A 499 -5.51 26.10 -13.37
CA PRO A 499 -6.36 27.30 -13.32
C PRO A 499 -5.57 28.54 -13.73
N THR A 500 -6.28 29.52 -14.30
CA THR A 500 -5.80 30.91 -14.33
C THR A 500 -6.10 31.62 -13.01
N LEU A 501 -5.38 32.72 -12.71
CA LEU A 501 -5.67 33.53 -11.52
C LEU A 501 -7.09 34.12 -11.52
N ALA A 502 -7.66 34.37 -12.70
CA ALA A 502 -9.04 34.78 -12.88
C ALA A 502 -10.02 33.67 -12.47
N ASP A 503 -9.78 32.41 -12.88
CA ASP A 503 -10.60 31.26 -12.49
C ASP A 503 -10.66 31.09 -10.96
N ILE A 504 -9.51 31.21 -10.30
CA ILE A 504 -9.42 31.08 -8.84
C ILE A 504 -10.24 32.18 -8.15
N SER A 505 -10.13 33.41 -8.64
CA SER A 505 -10.83 34.57 -8.07
C SER A 505 -12.34 34.42 -8.25
N LEU A 506 -12.78 34.04 -9.45
CA LEU A 506 -14.19 33.80 -9.80
C LEU A 506 -14.82 32.68 -8.97
N LEU A 507 -14.16 31.52 -8.87
CA LEU A 507 -14.71 30.35 -8.16
C LEU A 507 -14.69 30.52 -6.63
N LYS A 508 -13.81 31.40 -6.11
CA LYS A 508 -13.84 31.83 -4.71
C LYS A 508 -15.01 32.78 -4.44
N SER A 509 -15.18 33.80 -5.28
CA SER A 509 -16.19 34.86 -5.10
C SER A 509 -17.62 34.41 -5.42
N SER A 510 -17.80 33.43 -6.32
CA SER A 510 -19.10 32.79 -6.61
C SER A 510 -19.59 32.01 -5.39
N CYS A 511 -20.15 32.73 -4.42
CA CYS A 511 -20.74 32.23 -3.18
C CYS A 511 -22.29 32.29 -3.21
N GLY A 512 -22.89 32.57 -4.37
CA GLY A 512 -24.35 32.56 -4.56
C GLY A 512 -24.82 31.38 -5.40
N GLU A 513 -26.06 30.94 -5.17
CA GLU A 513 -26.75 29.79 -5.80
C GLU A 513 -27.04 29.95 -7.31
N GLY A 514 -26.43 30.91 -8.01
CA GLY A 514 -26.64 31.18 -9.43
C GLY A 514 -25.64 30.47 -10.36
N GLU A 515 -26.05 30.18 -11.60
CA GLU A 515 -25.18 29.60 -12.65
C GLU A 515 -24.08 30.56 -13.15
N GLU A 516 -24.18 31.86 -12.83
CA GLU A 516 -23.35 32.95 -13.38
C GLU A 516 -21.87 32.99 -12.92
N GLY A 517 -21.40 32.01 -12.15
CA GLY A 517 -20.02 31.97 -11.63
C GLY A 517 -19.24 30.68 -11.91
N ARG A 518 -19.74 29.79 -12.77
CA ARG A 518 -19.08 28.51 -13.07
C ARG A 518 -18.13 28.64 -14.26
N VAL A 519 -16.89 28.21 -14.08
CA VAL A 519 -15.96 27.98 -15.20
C VAL A 519 -16.46 26.73 -15.93
N THR A 520 -16.99 26.90 -17.14
CA THR A 520 -17.54 25.82 -17.96
C THR A 520 -16.92 25.83 -19.36
N MET A 521 -16.93 24.67 -20.00
CA MET A 521 -16.63 24.52 -21.42
C MET A 521 -17.93 24.31 -22.21
N PRO A 522 -17.98 24.69 -23.51
CA PRO A 522 -19.13 24.41 -24.35
C PRO A 522 -19.47 22.91 -24.38
N GLN A 523 -20.76 22.58 -24.36
CA GLN A 523 -21.21 21.17 -24.36
C GLN A 523 -20.74 20.42 -25.61
N SER A 524 -20.66 21.10 -26.75
CA SER A 524 -20.12 20.57 -28.02
C SER A 524 -18.63 20.22 -27.92
N SER A 525 -17.89 20.89 -27.04
CA SER A 525 -16.45 20.66 -26.85
C SER A 525 -16.14 19.53 -25.86
N VAL A 526 -17.12 19.07 -25.08
CA VAL A 526 -16.90 18.02 -24.05
C VAL A 526 -16.45 16.71 -24.69
N SER A 527 -17.11 16.29 -25.78
CA SER A 527 -16.79 15.04 -26.49
C SER A 527 -15.55 15.16 -27.38
N SER A 528 -15.17 16.37 -27.79
CA SER A 528 -14.00 16.59 -28.65
C SER A 528 -12.75 16.99 -27.89
N TYR A 529 -12.82 17.20 -26.57
CA TYR A 529 -11.66 17.59 -25.74
C TYR A 529 -10.51 16.58 -25.84
N PHE A 530 -10.84 15.28 -25.84
CA PHE A 530 -9.94 14.22 -26.25
C PHE A 530 -10.52 13.55 -27.48
N GLN A 531 -9.69 13.38 -28.52
CA GLN A 531 -10.10 12.75 -29.76
C GLN A 531 -9.40 11.40 -29.92
N GLU A 532 -10.18 10.37 -30.24
CA GLU A 532 -9.66 9.05 -30.57
C GLU A 532 -9.11 9.07 -32.00
N GLN A 533 -7.84 8.69 -32.14
CA GLN A 533 -7.16 8.54 -33.41
C GLN A 533 -7.50 7.19 -34.06
N PRO A 534 -7.31 7.02 -35.38
CA PRO A 534 -7.54 5.73 -36.06
C PRO A 534 -6.72 4.57 -35.49
N SER A 535 -5.59 4.87 -34.84
CA SER A 535 -4.75 3.92 -34.10
C SER A 535 -5.36 3.41 -32.79
N GLY A 536 -6.47 4.01 -32.33
CA GLY A 536 -7.07 3.78 -31.01
C GLY A 536 -6.42 4.57 -29.88
N SER A 537 -5.40 5.41 -30.16
CA SER A 537 -4.82 6.31 -29.17
C SER A 537 -5.65 7.57 -29.01
N TRP A 538 -5.64 8.16 -27.80
CA TRP A 538 -6.36 9.40 -27.51
C TRP A 538 -5.40 10.57 -27.45
N GLU A 539 -5.76 11.67 -28.12
CA GLU A 539 -4.98 12.90 -28.15
C GLU A 539 -5.79 14.09 -27.65
N LEU A 540 -5.09 15.07 -27.07
CA LEU A 540 -5.70 16.33 -26.67
C LEU A 540 -6.01 17.15 -27.92
N ASN A 541 -7.26 17.55 -28.06
CA ASN A 541 -7.66 18.42 -29.16
C ASN A 541 -7.37 19.87 -28.79
N VAL A 542 -6.45 20.48 -29.54
CA VAL A 542 -6.11 21.91 -29.43
C VAL A 542 -6.83 22.63 -30.57
N SER A 543 -7.95 23.26 -30.23
CA SER A 543 -8.73 24.04 -31.20
C SER A 543 -8.08 25.42 -31.40
N GLU A 544 -7.93 25.85 -32.66
CA GLU A 544 -7.40 27.17 -33.05
C GLU A 544 -8.46 28.29 -32.96
N ASP A 545 -9.72 27.95 -32.64
CA ASP A 545 -10.79 28.94 -32.51
C ASP A 545 -10.66 29.73 -31.20
N THR A 546 -10.57 31.07 -31.31
CA THR A 546 -10.37 32.02 -30.20
C THR A 546 -11.37 31.89 -29.04
N LEU A 547 -12.62 31.50 -29.31
CA LEU A 547 -13.65 31.26 -28.29
C LEU A 547 -13.42 29.96 -27.51
N THR A 548 -12.93 28.91 -28.16
CA THR A 548 -12.57 27.66 -27.49
C THR A 548 -11.26 27.77 -26.73
N GLU A 549 -10.30 28.59 -27.17
CA GLU A 549 -9.06 28.84 -26.44
C GLU A 549 -9.32 29.42 -25.03
N GLN A 550 -10.28 30.34 -24.90
CA GLN A 550 -10.61 30.97 -23.63
C GLN A 550 -11.26 30.02 -22.60
N SER A 551 -11.93 28.96 -23.08
CA SER A 551 -12.58 27.95 -22.22
C SER A 551 -11.74 26.68 -22.06
N HIS A 552 -10.73 26.49 -22.92
CA HIS A 552 -9.80 25.38 -22.81
C HIS A 552 -8.93 25.53 -21.55
N ARG A 553 -8.76 24.44 -20.82
CA ARG A 553 -7.87 24.37 -19.66
C ARG A 553 -6.93 23.20 -19.87
N TRP A 554 -5.64 23.45 -19.67
CA TRP A 554 -4.59 22.52 -20.01
C TRP A 554 -4.46 21.40 -18.98
N PRO A 555 -4.41 20.11 -19.41
CA PRO A 555 -4.26 18.98 -18.50
C PRO A 555 -2.86 18.97 -17.86
N ILE A 556 -2.82 18.91 -16.54
CA ILE A 556 -1.60 18.75 -15.74
C ILE A 556 -1.52 17.38 -15.06
N GLY A 557 -2.62 16.62 -15.05
CA GLY A 557 -2.73 15.33 -14.40
C GLY A 557 -4.11 14.70 -14.53
N PHE A 558 -4.27 13.52 -13.97
CA PHE A 558 -5.51 12.75 -14.00
C PHE A 558 -5.82 12.10 -12.65
N VAL A 559 -7.11 11.97 -12.36
CA VAL A 559 -7.64 11.25 -11.19
C VAL A 559 -7.60 9.75 -11.48
N THR A 560 -6.90 8.99 -10.65
CA THR A 560 -6.89 7.52 -10.70
C THR A 560 -7.98 6.94 -9.82
N THR A 561 -8.22 7.51 -8.64
CA THR A 561 -9.32 7.08 -7.75
C THR A 561 -10.21 8.27 -7.40
N GLY A 562 -11.50 8.19 -7.76
CA GLY A 562 -12.49 9.24 -7.51
C GLY A 562 -13.04 9.24 -6.07
N PHE A 563 -13.96 10.14 -5.78
CA PHE A 563 -14.59 10.23 -4.46
C PHE A 563 -15.42 9.00 -4.12
N VAL A 564 -15.18 8.45 -2.92
CA VAL A 564 -16.01 7.40 -2.34
C VAL A 564 -17.32 8.01 -1.85
N ARG A 565 -18.44 7.56 -2.43
CA ARG A 565 -19.78 8.00 -2.01
C ARG A 565 -20.05 7.57 -0.57
N GLY A 566 -20.51 8.51 0.25
CA GLY A 566 -20.80 8.27 1.67
C GLY A 566 -19.61 8.48 2.61
N SER A 567 -18.41 8.75 2.09
CA SER A 567 -17.29 9.20 2.94
C SER A 567 -17.63 10.52 3.62
N LYS A 568 -17.22 10.65 4.88
CA LYS A 568 -17.34 11.91 5.66
C LYS A 568 -16.26 12.92 5.26
N LYS A 569 -15.18 12.49 4.62
CA LYS A 569 -14.04 13.30 4.21
C LYS A 569 -13.62 12.90 2.78
N PRO A 570 -14.45 13.20 1.77
CA PRO A 570 -14.17 12.76 0.41
C PRO A 570 -12.86 13.40 -0.09
N ALA A 571 -11.93 12.54 -0.46
CA ALA A 571 -10.70 12.87 -1.17
C ALA A 571 -10.61 12.00 -2.42
N ALA A 572 -10.02 12.55 -3.47
CA ALA A 572 -9.69 11.81 -4.69
C ALA A 572 -8.18 11.71 -4.80
N GLU A 573 -7.72 10.61 -5.38
CA GLU A 573 -6.33 10.38 -5.70
C GLU A 573 -6.05 10.74 -7.15
N ALA A 574 -5.03 11.55 -7.36
CA ALA A 574 -4.61 11.97 -8.68
C ALA A 574 -3.09 11.97 -8.81
N PHE A 575 -2.63 11.85 -10.06
CA PHE A 575 -1.23 11.98 -10.42
C PHE A 575 -1.08 13.18 -11.34
N CYS A 576 -0.21 14.11 -10.96
CA CYS A 576 0.02 15.35 -11.68
C CYS A 576 1.52 15.54 -11.94
N ASP A 577 1.86 16.18 -13.06
CA ASP A 577 3.25 16.50 -13.36
C ASP A 577 3.83 17.49 -12.34
N ALA A 578 4.97 17.13 -11.76
CA ALA A 578 5.62 17.88 -10.71
C ALA A 578 6.04 19.28 -11.19
N VAL A 579 6.59 19.39 -12.40
CA VAL A 579 7.07 20.67 -12.94
C VAL A 579 5.91 21.65 -13.10
N LEU A 580 4.80 21.19 -13.67
CA LEU A 580 3.59 21.99 -13.83
C LEU A 580 2.98 22.40 -12.49
N LEU A 581 2.93 21.51 -11.50
CA LEU A 581 2.49 21.85 -10.14
C LEU A 581 3.41 22.88 -9.47
N GLY A 582 4.73 22.76 -9.65
CA GLY A 582 5.71 23.69 -9.12
C GLY A 582 5.53 25.10 -9.68
N ARG A 583 5.36 25.21 -11.00
CA ARG A 583 5.05 26.49 -11.69
C ARG A 583 3.74 27.08 -11.19
N LEU A 584 2.68 26.26 -11.10
CA LEU A 584 1.37 26.71 -10.65
C LEU A 584 1.39 27.22 -9.20
N ARG A 585 2.18 26.57 -8.34
CA ARG A 585 2.38 27.02 -6.97
C ARG A 585 3.11 28.35 -6.89
N ASP A 586 4.19 28.52 -7.66
CA ASP A 586 4.94 29.76 -7.71
C ASP A 586 4.05 30.95 -8.13
N GLU A 587 3.25 30.77 -9.19
CA GLU A 587 2.27 31.78 -9.61
C GLU A 587 1.26 32.14 -8.52
N GLN A 588 0.79 31.16 -7.76
CA GLN A 588 -0.16 31.36 -6.66
C GLN A 588 0.46 32.01 -5.41
N TRP A 589 1.80 32.06 -5.32
CA TRP A 589 2.56 32.65 -4.23
C TRP A 589 3.19 34.00 -4.55
N ARG A 590 3.39 34.32 -5.84
CA ARG A 590 4.11 35.50 -6.33
C ARG A 590 3.67 36.81 -5.66
N ASP A 591 2.36 37.00 -5.48
CA ASP A 591 1.78 38.22 -4.88
C ASP A 591 1.31 38.03 -3.43
N LYS A 592 1.75 36.96 -2.75
CA LYS A 592 1.39 36.67 -1.36
C LYS A 592 2.57 36.80 -0.43
N ASP A 593 2.33 37.47 0.69
CA ASP A 593 3.20 37.44 1.86
C ASP A 593 3.54 36.00 2.24
N VAL A 594 4.77 35.76 2.68
CA VAL A 594 5.25 34.42 3.09
C VAL A 594 4.30 33.77 4.10
N LYS A 595 3.74 34.55 5.04
CA LYS A 595 2.78 34.08 6.05
C LYS A 595 1.43 33.63 5.47
N ARG A 596 1.07 34.07 4.26
CA ARG A 596 -0.19 33.76 3.57
C ARG A 596 -0.03 32.67 2.51
N ARG A 597 1.20 32.18 2.28
CA ARG A 597 1.49 31.07 1.37
C ARG A 597 0.96 29.77 1.99
N LYS A 598 0.02 29.14 1.30
CA LYS A 598 -0.54 27.83 1.69
C LYS A 598 0.25 26.71 1.01
N LYS A 599 0.37 25.56 1.70
CA LYS A 599 0.92 24.33 1.12
C LYS A 599 0.04 23.78 -0.02
N GLN A 600 -1.27 23.85 0.15
CA GLN A 600 -2.25 23.38 -0.84
C GLN A 600 -2.22 24.25 -2.10
N ILE A 601 -2.28 23.60 -3.26
CA ILE A 601 -2.30 24.25 -4.58
C ILE A 601 -3.74 24.26 -5.09
N TYR A 602 -4.22 25.39 -5.57
CA TYR A 602 -5.52 25.44 -6.26
C TYR A 602 -5.39 24.81 -7.65
N VAL A 603 -6.26 23.86 -7.98
CA VAL A 603 -6.35 23.23 -9.30
C VAL A 603 -7.80 23.18 -9.78
N LEU A 604 -8.02 23.02 -11.08
CA LEU A 604 -9.36 22.71 -11.62
C LEU A 604 -9.47 21.21 -11.88
N VAL A 605 -10.63 20.64 -11.60
CA VAL A 605 -10.94 19.25 -11.90
C VAL A 605 -12.22 19.19 -12.73
N ARG A 606 -12.21 18.39 -13.78
CA ARG A 606 -13.38 18.17 -14.65
C ARG A 606 -13.59 16.68 -14.89
N ASN A 607 -14.79 16.20 -14.62
CA ASN A 607 -15.19 14.85 -15.02
C ASN A 607 -15.34 14.81 -16.55
N LEU A 608 -14.87 13.74 -17.20
CA LEU A 608 -14.78 13.69 -18.67
C LEU A 608 -16.12 13.87 -19.37
N ARG A 609 -17.22 13.52 -18.70
CA ARG A 609 -18.60 13.65 -19.19
C ARG A 609 -19.30 14.96 -18.80
N SER A 610 -18.63 15.84 -18.08
CA SER A 610 -19.17 17.11 -17.60
C SER A 610 -18.49 18.28 -18.28
N CYS A 611 -19.26 19.36 -18.48
CA CYS A 611 -18.77 20.65 -18.94
C CYS A 611 -18.22 21.53 -17.79
N ALA A 612 -18.47 21.17 -16.53
CA ALA A 612 -18.18 22.04 -15.40
C ALA A 612 -16.78 21.76 -14.81
N PHE A 613 -15.96 22.81 -14.71
CA PHE A 613 -14.74 22.78 -13.92
C PHE A 613 -15.06 23.08 -12.46
N ARG A 614 -14.48 22.30 -11.57
CA ARG A 614 -14.61 22.45 -10.12
C ARG A 614 -13.27 22.84 -9.53
N LEU A 615 -13.28 23.82 -8.63
CA LEU A 615 -12.08 24.20 -7.90
C LEU A 615 -11.76 23.15 -6.84
N ALA A 616 -10.52 22.69 -6.83
CA ALA A 616 -10.01 21.73 -5.85
C ALA A 616 -8.74 22.25 -5.17
N LEU A 617 -8.47 21.74 -3.98
CA LEU A 617 -7.22 21.88 -3.26
C LEU A 617 -6.40 20.60 -3.44
N ALA A 618 -5.28 20.73 -4.15
CA ALA A 618 -4.29 19.69 -4.33
C ALA A 618 -3.27 19.72 -3.19
N THR A 619 -3.09 18.57 -2.53
CA THR A 619 -2.06 18.35 -1.51
C THR A 619 -1.10 17.29 -2.01
N ILE A 620 0.19 17.63 -2.14
CA ILE A 620 1.23 16.69 -2.56
C ILE A 620 1.51 15.75 -1.39
N VAL A 621 1.40 14.45 -1.62
CA VAL A 621 1.53 13.43 -0.55
C VAL A 621 2.93 13.46 0.07
N LEU A 622 3.97 13.67 -0.74
CA LEU A 622 5.36 13.74 -0.27
C LEU A 622 5.60 14.90 0.72
N GLU A 623 4.80 15.98 0.71
CA GLU A 623 4.92 17.07 1.68
C GLU A 623 4.28 16.76 3.04
N LEU A 624 3.31 15.84 3.05
CA LEU A 624 2.72 15.35 4.29
C LEU A 624 3.69 14.40 5.00
N GLN A 625 4.56 13.74 4.22
CA GLN A 625 5.54 12.76 4.67
C GLN A 625 6.64 13.36 5.56
N GLU A 626 6.99 14.63 5.40
CA GLU A 626 7.91 15.32 6.32
C GLU A 626 7.32 15.55 7.73
N SER A 627 5.99 15.37 7.88
CA SER A 627 5.26 15.61 9.14
C SER A 627 4.57 14.37 9.73
N CYS A 628 4.48 13.26 8.99
CA CYS A 628 3.81 12.02 9.37
C CYS A 628 4.44 10.83 8.64
N ASP A 629 4.40 9.63 9.24
CA ASP A 629 4.77 8.36 8.59
C ASP A 629 3.78 8.03 7.47
N VAL A 630 3.91 8.69 6.31
CA VAL A 630 3.08 8.47 5.14
C VAL A 630 3.71 7.38 4.27
N HIS A 631 2.94 6.36 3.91
CA HIS A 631 3.39 5.26 3.06
C HIS A 631 3.52 5.69 1.60
N CYS A 632 4.66 5.36 0.99
CA CYS A 632 4.97 5.61 -0.41
C CYS A 632 4.36 4.59 -1.38
N PHE A 633 4.01 3.41 -0.87
CA PHE A 633 3.75 2.18 -1.63
C PHE A 633 2.54 1.45 -1.07
#